data_AF-A0A388LUB2-F1
#
_entry.id   AF-A0A388LUB2-F1
#
_cell.length_a   1.000
_cell.length_b   1.000
_cell.length_c   1.000
_cell.angle_alpha   90.00
_cell.angle_beta   90.00
_cell.angle_gamma   90.00
#
_symmetry.space_group_name_H-M   'P 1'
#
loop_
_entity.id
_entity.type
_entity.pdbx_description
1 polymer ?
#
loop_
_entity_poly.entity_id
_entity_poly.type
_entity_poly.pdbx_seq_one_letter_code
_entity_poly.pdbx_strand_id
1 'polypeptide(L)'
;MAGRTCYKCGDPYHFASVCDEYKEAKSRGVPFVPPPQKAQERRERLEREAREEATRREEKARREAKQKRLEELAEKRTYEDERDERLMRMVREELLRNKEKDDEGIIVRKVKKVVRTNEQGETLEEEKERLRRMIAMAEMDEEDFEDDELRRLHGRADGLILNDKRKRGKEMVVGNSPPMVTPTKGQRTGLSSGVKLRIAEIRGNETTAAGCSSPVLETVGKIALSIKHVTVGTGPGAREEYEANCRELFEALTIDKLKDVCKAERIVYGKRETVINRLVKGGS
;
A
#
# COMPACT_ATOMS: atom_id res chain seq x y z
N MET A 1 -7.86 -56.06 29.04
CA MET A 1 -6.53 -56.29 29.62
C MET A 1 -6.15 -55.05 30.42
N ALA A 2 -6.17 -55.11 31.75
CA ALA A 2 -5.67 -54.01 32.60
C ALA A 2 -4.14 -54.02 32.50
N GLY A 3 -3.55 -52.98 31.90
CA GLY A 3 -2.11 -52.84 31.73
C GLY A 3 -1.42 -52.80 33.09
N ARG A 4 -0.33 -53.57 33.25
CA ARG A 4 0.48 -53.56 34.47
C ARG A 4 1.24 -52.23 34.52
N THR A 5 0.78 -51.30 35.35
CA THR A 5 1.50 -50.07 35.68
C THR A 5 2.81 -50.42 36.38
N CYS A 6 3.84 -49.60 36.16
CA CYS A 6 5.08 -49.71 36.92
C CYS A 6 4.78 -49.53 38.41
N TYR A 7 4.97 -50.58 39.22
CA TYR A 7 4.70 -50.51 40.67
C TYR A 7 5.62 -49.55 41.43
N LYS A 8 6.64 -48.99 40.77
CA LYS A 8 7.58 -48.03 41.38
C LYS A 8 7.22 -46.57 41.08
N CYS A 9 7.03 -46.19 39.82
CA CYS A 9 6.69 -44.82 39.47
C CYS A 9 5.19 -44.58 39.19
N GLY A 10 4.38 -45.64 39.11
CA GLY A 10 2.93 -45.56 38.83
C GLY A 10 2.56 -45.36 37.36
N ASP A 11 3.55 -45.22 36.47
CA ASP A 11 3.34 -44.96 35.05
C ASP A 11 2.82 -46.21 34.31
N PRO A 12 1.72 -46.11 33.53
CA PRO A 12 1.16 -47.25 32.78
C PRO A 12 2.01 -47.70 31.59
N TYR A 13 2.99 -46.92 31.12
CA TYR A 13 3.66 -47.17 29.85
C TYR A 13 4.92 -48.04 29.92
N HIS A 14 5.38 -48.47 31.11
CA HIS A 14 6.59 -49.28 31.21
C HIS A 14 6.63 -50.21 32.43
N PHE A 15 7.52 -51.21 32.39
CA PHE A 15 7.77 -52.12 33.52
C PHE A 15 8.84 -51.56 34.46
N ALA A 16 8.80 -51.96 35.74
CA ALA A 16 9.76 -51.49 36.76
C ALA A 16 11.23 -51.81 36.45
N SER A 17 11.50 -52.83 35.63
CA SER A 17 12.85 -53.16 35.14
C SER A 17 13.40 -52.14 34.14
N VAL A 18 12.53 -51.38 33.48
CA VAL A 18 12.87 -50.38 32.46
C VAL A 18 12.69 -48.95 32.96
N CYS A 19 12.25 -48.77 34.21
CA CYS A 19 12.04 -47.44 34.80
C CYS A 19 13.37 -46.73 35.02
N ASP A 20 13.61 -45.64 34.30
CA ASP A 20 14.85 -44.88 34.36
C ASP A 20 15.05 -44.18 35.71
N GLU A 21 13.97 -43.67 36.33
CA GLU A 21 14.02 -43.09 37.68
C GLU A 21 14.50 -44.11 38.72
N TYR A 22 14.05 -45.37 38.59
CA TYR A 22 14.50 -46.44 39.47
C TYR A 22 15.97 -46.79 39.25
N LYS A 23 16.42 -46.84 37.99
CA LYS A 23 17.83 -47.08 37.66
C LYS A 23 18.73 -45.98 38.19
N GLU A 24 18.32 -44.72 38.07
CA GLU A 24 19.06 -43.55 38.54
C GLU A 24 19.15 -43.50 40.07
N ALA A 25 18.04 -43.77 40.77
CA ALA A 25 18.06 -43.87 42.24
C ALA A 25 18.96 -45.02 42.72
N LYS A 26 18.90 -46.16 42.02
CA LYS A 26 19.75 -47.32 42.29
C LYS A 26 21.24 -47.01 42.06
N SER A 27 21.60 -46.29 41.00
CA SER A 27 22.99 -45.90 40.75
C SER A 27 23.51 -44.87 41.75
N ARG A 28 22.63 -44.03 42.30
CA ARG A 28 22.96 -43.08 43.37
C ARG A 28 23.03 -43.73 44.77
N GLY A 29 22.66 -45.01 44.90
CA GLY A 29 22.62 -45.70 46.19
C GLY A 29 21.54 -45.17 47.14
N VAL A 30 20.58 -44.39 46.64
CA VAL A 30 19.52 -43.79 47.46
C VAL A 30 18.28 -44.71 47.41
N PRO A 31 17.68 -45.06 48.56
CA PRO A 31 16.45 -45.84 48.57
C PRO A 31 15.34 -45.08 47.82
N PHE A 32 14.78 -45.74 46.80
CA PHE A 32 13.68 -45.19 46.01
C PHE A 32 12.39 -45.24 46.84
N VAL A 33 12.10 -44.12 47.51
CA VAL A 33 10.84 -43.90 48.23
C VAL A 33 10.02 -42.94 47.37
N PRO A 34 8.84 -43.36 46.86
CA PRO A 34 7.94 -42.46 46.16
C PRO A 34 7.69 -41.21 47.03
N PRO A 35 7.80 -39.99 46.47
CA PRO A 35 7.58 -38.79 47.24
C PRO A 35 6.19 -38.85 47.88
N PRO A 36 6.04 -38.47 49.16
CA PRO A 36 4.75 -38.53 49.83
C PRO A 36 3.73 -37.70 49.03
N GLN A 37 2.50 -38.20 48.87
CA GLN A 37 1.46 -37.59 48.02
C GLN A 37 1.26 -36.08 48.30
N LYS A 38 1.40 -35.66 49.56
CA LYS A 38 1.32 -34.24 49.99
C LYS A 38 2.44 -33.35 49.41
N ALA A 39 3.61 -33.91 49.11
CA ALA A 39 4.72 -33.18 48.49
C ALA A 39 4.49 -32.96 47.00
N GLN A 40 3.86 -33.92 46.31
CA GLN A 40 3.45 -33.77 44.91
C GLN A 40 2.34 -32.72 44.78
N GLU A 41 1.32 -32.78 45.63
CA GLU A 41 0.21 -31.81 45.64
C GLU A 41 0.70 -30.36 45.87
N ARG A 42 1.67 -30.17 46.78
CA ARG A 42 2.29 -28.85 46.99
C ARG A 42 3.05 -28.34 45.77
N ARG A 43 3.77 -29.22 45.06
CA ARG A 43 4.49 -28.86 43.84
C ARG A 43 3.53 -28.47 42.72
N GLU A 44 2.47 -29.26 42.51
CA GLU A 44 1.47 -28.97 41.48
C GLU A 44 0.74 -27.65 41.77
N ARG A 45 0.41 -27.37 43.04
CA ARG A 45 -0.19 -26.10 43.44
C ARG A 45 0.71 -24.90 43.14
N LEU A 46 2.00 -25.00 43.48
CA LEU A 46 2.99 -23.96 43.18
C LEU A 46 3.18 -23.77 41.67
N GLU A 47 3.21 -24.85 40.91
CA GLU A 47 3.33 -24.78 39.45
C GLU A 47 2.09 -24.13 38.80
N ARG A 48 0.90 -24.47 39.29
CA ARG A 48 -0.35 -23.85 38.83
C ARG A 48 -0.37 -22.35 39.13
N GLU A 49 0.02 -21.96 40.34
CA GLU A 49 0.11 -20.55 40.74
C GLU A 49 1.15 -19.79 39.90
N ALA A 50 2.31 -20.41 39.62
CA ALA A 50 3.33 -19.82 38.76
C ALA A 50 2.85 -19.64 37.31
N ARG A 51 2.08 -20.61 36.77
CA ARG A 51 1.47 -20.49 35.44
C ARG A 51 0.42 -19.37 35.41
N GLU A 52 -0.43 -19.26 36.43
CA GLU A 52 -1.43 -18.19 36.56
C GLU A 52 -0.81 -16.81 36.78
N GLU A 53 0.33 -16.73 37.46
CA GLU A 53 1.05 -15.47 37.59
C GLU A 53 1.74 -15.08 36.27
N ALA A 54 2.31 -16.05 35.55
CA ALA A 54 2.90 -15.82 34.24
C ALA A 54 1.87 -15.29 33.23
N THR A 55 0.66 -15.87 33.19
CA THR A 55 -0.41 -15.38 32.31
C THR A 55 -0.87 -13.97 32.68
N ARG A 56 -0.98 -13.65 33.98
CA ARG A 56 -1.28 -12.29 34.45
C ARG A 56 -0.22 -11.28 34.04
N ARG A 57 1.07 -11.64 34.16
CA ARG A 57 2.19 -10.79 33.75
C ARG A 57 2.20 -10.58 32.23
N GLU A 58 1.98 -11.65 31.45
CA GLU A 58 1.91 -11.57 29.99
C GLU A 58 0.73 -10.71 29.53
N GLU A 59 -0.45 -10.86 30.12
CA GLU A 59 -1.61 -10.04 29.77
C GLU A 59 -1.37 -8.56 30.10
N LYS A 60 -0.75 -8.26 31.25
CA LYS A 60 -0.36 -6.90 31.61
C LYS A 60 0.63 -6.32 30.60
N ALA A 61 1.68 -7.06 30.25
CA ALA A 61 2.64 -6.64 29.23
C ALA A 61 1.97 -6.41 27.87
N ARG A 62 0.97 -7.22 27.50
CA ARG A 62 0.19 -7.03 26.27
C ARG A 62 -0.64 -5.76 26.30
N ARG A 63 -1.25 -5.42 27.45
CA ARG A 63 -2.02 -4.17 27.63
C ARG A 63 -1.11 -2.95 27.59
N GLU A 64 0.02 -3.00 28.28
CA GLU A 64 1.03 -1.92 28.26
C GLU A 64 1.61 -1.73 26.84
N ALA A 65 1.91 -2.80 26.11
CA ALA A 65 2.37 -2.70 24.73
C ALA A 65 1.34 -2.09 23.78
N LYS A 66 0.04 -2.39 23.98
CA LYS A 66 -1.05 -1.76 23.22
C LYS A 66 -1.19 -0.27 23.54
N GLN A 67 -1.14 0.10 24.82
CA GLN A 67 -1.17 1.50 25.25
C GLN A 67 0.02 2.27 24.68
N LYS A 68 1.23 1.72 24.77
CA LYS A 68 2.43 2.33 24.21
C LYS A 68 2.34 2.57 22.70
N ARG A 69 1.75 1.64 21.94
CA ARG A 69 1.51 1.82 20.49
C ARG A 69 0.52 2.94 20.20
N LEU A 70 -0.54 3.07 21.01
CA LEU A 70 -1.51 4.14 20.86
C LEU A 70 -0.91 5.51 21.20
N GLU A 71 -0.10 5.58 22.25
CA GLU A 71 0.62 6.80 22.64
C GLU A 71 1.62 7.24 21.55
N GLU A 72 2.40 6.30 20.98
CA GLU A 72 3.32 6.60 19.86
C GLU A 72 2.58 7.13 18.62
N LEU A 73 1.38 6.60 18.33
CA LEU A 73 0.56 7.10 17.23
C LEU A 73 -0.02 8.49 17.51
N ALA A 74 -0.42 8.77 18.75
CA ALA A 74 -0.87 10.08 19.16
C ALA A 74 0.24 11.12 19.06
N GLU A 75 1.46 10.78 19.50
CA GLU A 75 2.64 11.65 19.38
C GLU A 75 2.97 11.95 17.91
N LYS A 76 2.93 10.93 17.04
CA LYS A 76 3.12 11.14 15.59
C LYS A 76 2.09 12.09 15.00
N ARG A 77 0.81 11.95 15.36
CA ARG A 77 -0.24 12.88 14.92
C ARG A 77 0.03 14.30 15.39
N THR A 78 0.39 14.50 16.65
CA THR A 78 0.72 15.84 17.15
C THR A 78 1.91 16.47 16.41
N TYR A 79 2.92 15.68 16.07
CA TYR A 79 4.06 16.16 15.30
C TYR A 79 3.69 16.56 13.87
N GLU A 80 2.82 15.79 13.22
CA GLU A 80 2.26 16.09 11.90
C GLU A 80 1.40 17.36 11.94
N ASP A 81 0.50 17.47 12.92
CA ASP A 81 -0.35 18.64 13.13
C ASP A 81 0.48 19.90 13.35
N GLU A 82 1.54 19.85 14.15
CA GLU A 82 2.46 20.97 14.35
C GLU A 82 3.21 21.35 13.06
N ARG A 83 3.61 20.36 12.25
CA ARG A 83 4.25 20.60 10.95
C ARG A 83 3.29 21.30 10.00
N ASP A 84 2.05 20.84 9.94
CA ASP A 84 1.01 21.42 9.11
C ASP A 84 0.62 22.81 9.61
N GLU A 85 0.58 23.04 10.92
CA GLU A 85 0.34 24.37 11.49
C GLU A 85 1.44 25.37 11.08
N ARG A 86 2.72 24.94 11.14
CA ARG A 86 3.85 25.74 10.65
C ARG A 86 3.72 26.06 9.17
N LEU A 87 3.33 25.07 8.35
CA LEU A 87 3.10 25.27 6.92
C LEU A 87 1.95 26.25 6.67
N MET A 88 0.83 26.07 7.35
CA MET A 88 -0.33 26.96 7.23
C MET A 88 -0.03 28.38 7.69
N ARG A 89 0.87 28.56 8.66
CA ARG A 89 1.37 29.88 9.07
C ARG A 89 2.15 30.56 7.93
N MET A 90 3.08 29.85 7.28
CA MET A 90 3.82 30.37 6.12
C MET A 90 2.89 30.72 4.95
N VAL A 91 1.92 29.85 4.63
CA VAL A 91 0.94 30.11 3.56
C VAL A 91 0.12 31.35 3.89
N ARG A 92 -0.36 31.51 5.13
CA ARG A 92 -1.10 32.71 5.55
C ARG A 92 -0.25 33.98 5.42
N GLU A 93 1.02 33.95 5.83
CA GLU A 93 1.94 35.09 5.67
C GLU A 93 2.23 35.41 4.20
N GLU A 94 2.36 34.41 3.33
CA GLU A 94 2.59 34.62 1.89
C GLU A 94 1.35 35.21 1.21
N LEU A 95 0.15 34.74 1.57
CA LEU A 95 -1.11 35.31 1.09
C LEU A 95 -1.28 36.76 1.51
N LEU A 96 -0.90 37.12 2.74
CA LEU A 96 -0.90 38.52 3.19
C LEU A 96 0.10 39.38 2.40
N ARG A 97 1.33 38.88 2.19
CA ARG A 97 2.34 39.57 1.36
C ARG A 97 1.94 39.76 -0.09
N ASN A 98 1.17 38.82 -0.66
CA ASN A 98 0.68 38.95 -2.04
C ASN A 98 -0.47 39.95 -2.15
N LYS A 99 -1.36 40.01 -1.15
CA LYS A 99 -2.44 41.03 -1.11
C LYS A 99 -1.89 42.45 -1.09
N GLU A 100 -0.85 42.72 -0.29
CA GLU A 100 -0.21 44.04 -0.24
C GLU A 100 0.35 44.47 -1.61
N LYS A 101 0.93 43.54 -2.38
CA LYS A 101 1.44 43.81 -3.74
C LYS A 101 0.33 44.06 -4.74
N ASP A 102 -0.78 43.34 -4.63
CA ASP A 102 -1.93 43.51 -5.51
C ASP A 102 -2.62 44.85 -5.26
N ASP A 103 -2.73 45.28 -3.99
CA ASP A 103 -3.31 46.57 -3.63
C ASP A 103 -2.44 47.76 -4.11
N GLU A 104 -1.12 47.64 -4.11
CA GLU A 104 -0.23 48.64 -4.72
C GLU A 104 -0.38 48.73 -6.26
N GLY A 105 -0.68 47.61 -6.93
CA GLY A 105 -0.94 47.58 -8.38
C GLY A 105 -2.33 48.08 -8.79
N ILE A 106 -3.32 47.99 -7.90
CA ILE A 106 -4.73 48.32 -8.18
C ILE A 106 -5.01 49.84 -8.16
N ILE A 107 -4.16 50.66 -7.54
CA ILE A 107 -4.34 52.13 -7.50
C ILE A 107 -4.32 52.77 -8.91
N VAL A 108 -3.78 52.11 -9.94
CA VAL A 108 -3.57 52.73 -11.27
C VAL A 108 -4.74 52.54 -12.24
N ARG A 109 -5.73 51.65 -12.00
CA ARG A 109 -6.80 51.41 -13.00
C ARG A 109 -8.17 51.22 -12.36
N LYS A 110 -8.79 52.33 -11.93
CA LYS A 110 -10.26 52.41 -11.77
C LYS A 110 -10.95 52.38 -13.13
N VAL A 111 -10.97 51.21 -13.77
CA VAL A 111 -11.91 50.92 -14.85
C VAL A 111 -13.18 50.39 -14.18
N LYS A 112 -14.27 51.14 -14.34
CA LYS A 112 -15.61 50.84 -13.84
C LYS A 112 -16.04 49.49 -14.45
N LYS A 113 -15.78 48.38 -13.74
CA LYS A 113 -16.20 47.04 -14.17
C LYS A 113 -17.73 47.00 -14.13
N VAL A 114 -18.33 46.91 -15.31
CA VAL A 114 -19.74 46.57 -15.47
C VAL A 114 -19.90 45.16 -14.91
N VAL A 115 -20.64 45.04 -13.81
CA VAL A 115 -20.98 43.76 -13.20
C VAL A 115 -21.86 43.00 -14.19
N ARG A 116 -21.33 41.91 -14.72
CA ARG A 116 -22.03 41.05 -15.68
C ARG A 116 -22.95 40.13 -14.88
N THR A 117 -24.25 40.35 -14.98
CA THR A 117 -25.29 39.48 -14.40
C THR A 117 -25.64 38.35 -15.37
N ASN A 118 -26.01 37.19 -14.84
CA ASN A 118 -26.46 36.06 -15.65
C ASN A 118 -27.94 36.23 -16.10
N GLU A 119 -28.48 35.29 -16.86
CA GLU A 119 -29.86 35.34 -17.38
C GLU A 119 -30.93 35.36 -16.26
N GLN A 120 -30.56 34.94 -15.06
CA GLN A 120 -31.40 34.97 -13.86
C GLN A 120 -31.27 36.28 -13.07
N GLY A 121 -30.41 37.21 -13.51
CA GLY A 121 -30.15 38.48 -12.84
C GLY A 121 -29.25 38.36 -11.60
N GLU A 122 -28.76 37.16 -11.29
CA GLU A 122 -27.83 36.91 -10.19
C GLU A 122 -26.44 37.43 -10.57
N THR A 123 -25.73 37.95 -9.58
CA THR A 123 -24.29 38.24 -9.71
C THR A 123 -23.50 36.93 -9.69
N LEU A 124 -22.30 36.93 -10.28
CA LEU A 124 -21.39 35.77 -10.24
C LEU A 124 -21.09 35.26 -8.82
N GLU A 125 -21.19 36.14 -7.83
CA GLU A 125 -20.96 35.78 -6.43
C GLU A 125 -22.16 35.04 -5.82
N GLU A 126 -23.38 35.46 -6.13
CA GLU A 126 -24.62 34.78 -5.73
C GLU A 126 -24.76 33.40 -6.38
N GLU A 127 -24.44 33.28 -7.68
CA GLU A 127 -24.45 31.98 -8.37
C GLU A 127 -23.41 31.01 -7.77
N LYS A 128 -22.21 31.53 -7.46
CA LYS A 128 -21.14 30.76 -6.82
C LYS A 128 -21.53 30.32 -5.41
N GLU A 129 -22.22 31.18 -4.65
CA GLU A 129 -22.72 30.83 -3.33
C GLU A 129 -23.83 29.75 -3.42
N ARG A 130 -24.75 29.88 -4.37
CA ARG A 130 -25.79 28.87 -4.63
C ARG A 130 -25.19 27.52 -4.97
N LEU A 131 -24.21 27.47 -5.87
CA LEU A 131 -23.50 26.25 -6.24
C LEU A 131 -22.76 25.64 -5.04
N ARG A 132 -22.13 26.46 -4.18
CA ARG A 132 -21.50 25.98 -2.94
C ARG A 132 -22.49 25.33 -1.99
N ARG A 133 -23.68 25.93 -1.80
CA ARG A 133 -24.74 25.33 -0.97
C ARG A 133 -25.23 24.01 -1.56
N MET A 134 -25.34 23.92 -2.88
CA MET A 134 -25.78 22.70 -3.57
C MET A 134 -24.77 21.56 -3.44
N ILE A 135 -23.47 21.86 -3.58
CA ILE A 135 -22.39 20.88 -3.40
C ILE A 135 -22.34 20.40 -1.94
N ALA A 136 -22.42 21.32 -0.97
CA ALA A 136 -22.40 20.95 0.45
C ALA A 136 -23.59 20.05 0.86
N MET A 137 -24.77 20.27 0.27
CA MET A 137 -25.93 19.39 0.49
C MET A 137 -25.71 18.01 -0.16
N ALA A 138 -25.14 17.96 -1.37
CA ALA A 138 -24.85 16.70 -2.05
C ALA A 138 -23.77 15.87 -1.34
N GLU A 139 -22.73 16.50 -0.80
CA GLU A 139 -21.69 15.82 -0.01
C GLU A 139 -22.25 15.21 1.28
N MET A 140 -23.18 15.91 1.94
CA MET A 140 -23.87 15.37 3.12
C MET A 140 -24.78 14.18 2.79
N ASP A 141 -25.45 14.20 1.64
CA ASP A 141 -26.27 13.06 1.21
C ASP A 141 -25.40 11.86 0.78
N GLU A 142 -24.18 12.07 0.28
CA GLU A 142 -23.26 10.99 -0.11
C GLU A 142 -22.60 10.27 1.09
N GLU A 143 -22.35 10.95 2.21
CA GLU A 143 -21.79 10.33 3.43
C GLU A 143 -22.71 9.24 4.03
N ASP A 144 -24.02 9.36 3.86
CA ASP A 144 -25.00 8.37 4.33
C ASP A 144 -25.10 7.13 3.42
N PHE A 145 -24.49 7.15 2.23
CA PHE A 145 -24.41 6.02 1.30
C PHE A 145 -23.01 5.40 1.19
N GLU A 146 -22.05 5.76 2.06
CA GLU A 146 -20.85 4.95 2.22
C GLU A 146 -21.23 3.56 2.75
N ASP A 147 -21.51 2.65 1.80
CA ASP A 147 -21.89 1.26 2.01
C ASP A 147 -21.00 0.68 3.13
N ASP A 148 -21.62 0.08 4.15
CA ASP A 148 -20.92 -0.60 5.23
C ASP A 148 -19.87 -1.61 4.71
N GLU A 149 -20.05 -2.09 3.47
CA GLU A 149 -19.10 -2.90 2.72
C GLU A 149 -17.79 -2.16 2.38
N LEU A 150 -17.87 -0.89 1.96
CA LEU A 150 -16.72 -0.05 1.63
C LEU A 150 -15.88 0.27 2.87
N ARG A 151 -16.55 0.59 3.99
CA ARG A 151 -15.89 0.76 5.31
C ARG A 151 -15.19 -0.51 5.76
N ARG A 152 -15.78 -1.68 5.54
CA ARG A 152 -15.15 -2.99 5.82
C ARG A 152 -13.98 -3.30 4.88
N LEU A 153 -14.02 -2.86 3.63
CA LEU A 153 -12.90 -2.99 2.69
C LEU A 153 -11.72 -2.12 3.09
N HIS A 154 -11.95 -0.86 3.48
CA HIS A 154 -10.92 0.02 4.01
C HIS A 154 -10.27 -0.55 5.28
N GLY A 155 -11.08 -1.03 6.23
CA GLY A 155 -10.54 -1.68 7.44
C GLY A 155 -9.73 -2.95 7.15
N ARG A 156 -10.04 -3.69 6.08
CA ARG A 156 -9.23 -4.84 5.63
C ARG A 156 -7.93 -4.40 4.95
N ALA A 157 -7.95 -3.31 4.19
CA ALA A 157 -6.78 -2.78 3.50
C ALA A 157 -5.75 -2.18 4.48
N ASP A 158 -6.20 -1.51 5.54
CA ASP A 158 -5.32 -0.92 6.56
C ASP A 158 -4.48 -1.97 7.33
N GLY A 159 -4.93 -3.23 7.35
CA GLY A 159 -4.18 -4.35 7.92
C GLY A 159 -3.07 -4.89 7.02
N LEU A 160 -3.06 -4.55 5.73
CA LEU A 160 -2.05 -4.99 4.77
C LEU A 160 -0.82 -4.05 4.83
N ILE A 161 -0.04 -4.20 5.89
CA ILE A 161 1.26 -3.53 6.02
C ILE A 161 2.23 -4.14 4.99
N LEU A 162 2.31 -3.51 3.81
CA LEU A 162 3.19 -3.84 2.67
C LEU A 162 4.70 -3.63 2.95
N ASN A 163 5.14 -3.69 4.20
CA ASN A 163 6.54 -3.51 4.58
C ASN A 163 7.34 -4.82 4.57
N ASP A 164 6.70 -5.97 4.39
CA ASP A 164 7.39 -7.24 4.19
C ASP A 164 7.83 -7.40 2.73
N LYS A 165 8.77 -6.53 2.31
CA LYS A 165 9.70 -6.91 1.24
C LYS A 165 10.47 -8.10 1.76
N ARG A 166 10.00 -9.31 1.42
CA ARG A 166 10.64 -10.60 1.68
C ARG A 166 12.15 -10.41 1.64
N LYS A 167 12.80 -10.47 2.80
CA LYS A 167 14.25 -10.62 2.85
C LYS A 167 14.54 -11.94 2.15
N ARG A 168 15.00 -11.86 0.90
CA ARG A 168 15.53 -13.01 0.17
C ARG A 168 16.56 -13.63 1.12
N GLY A 169 16.27 -14.84 1.60
CA GLY A 169 17.15 -15.54 2.52
C GLY A 169 18.56 -15.62 1.92
N LYS A 170 19.56 -15.79 2.78
CA LYS A 170 20.96 -16.02 2.36
C LYS A 170 20.95 -17.11 1.28
N GLU A 171 21.30 -16.74 0.04
CA GLU A 171 21.26 -17.66 -1.09
C GLU A 171 22.12 -18.88 -0.75
N MET A 172 21.46 -20.03 -0.54
CA MET A 172 22.15 -21.30 -0.49
C MET A 172 22.58 -21.59 -1.92
N VAL A 173 23.88 -21.75 -2.12
CA VAL A 173 24.48 -22.13 -3.40
C VAL A 173 23.94 -23.52 -3.78
N VAL A 174 22.88 -23.55 -4.58
CA VAL A 174 22.43 -24.76 -5.27
C VAL A 174 23.39 -24.97 -6.44
N GLY A 175 24.06 -26.11 -6.44
CA GLY A 175 25.26 -26.41 -7.22
C GLY A 175 25.17 -26.15 -8.73
N ASN A 176 26.36 -25.90 -9.30
CA ASN A 176 26.71 -25.88 -10.73
C ASN A 176 26.14 -24.77 -11.62
N SER A 177 25.65 -23.66 -11.04
CA SER A 177 25.48 -22.44 -11.84
C SER A 177 26.80 -21.66 -11.89
N PRO A 178 27.32 -21.29 -13.08
CA PRO A 178 28.56 -20.53 -13.21
C PRO A 178 28.48 -19.24 -12.39
N PRO A 179 29.57 -18.83 -11.71
CA PRO A 179 29.55 -17.68 -10.82
C PRO A 179 29.12 -16.45 -11.60
N MET A 180 27.97 -15.89 -11.22
CA MET A 180 27.56 -14.58 -11.69
C MET A 180 28.54 -13.56 -11.11
N VAL A 181 29.56 -13.21 -11.90
CA VAL A 181 30.45 -12.08 -11.65
C VAL A 181 29.62 -10.82 -11.82
N THR A 182 28.87 -10.46 -10.79
CA THR A 182 28.30 -9.12 -10.72
C THR A 182 29.46 -8.17 -10.40
N PRO A 183 29.70 -7.13 -11.22
CA PRO A 183 30.77 -6.19 -10.98
C PRO A 183 30.61 -5.63 -9.57
N THR A 184 31.65 -5.83 -8.76
CA THR A 184 31.74 -5.33 -7.39
C THR A 184 31.34 -3.86 -7.41
N LYS A 185 30.45 -3.47 -6.49
CA LYS A 185 29.92 -2.12 -6.32
C LYS A 185 31.06 -1.18 -5.88
N GLY A 186 32.01 -0.96 -6.77
CA GLY A 186 33.16 -0.08 -6.64
C GLY A 186 32.74 1.33 -7.03
N GLN A 187 33.19 2.27 -6.21
CA GLN A 187 33.21 3.72 -6.38
C GLN A 187 32.62 4.25 -7.69
N ARG A 188 31.59 5.10 -7.55
CA ARG A 188 31.03 5.93 -8.62
C ARG A 188 32.16 6.70 -9.33
N THR A 189 32.70 6.12 -10.39
CA THR A 189 33.48 6.85 -11.37
C THR A 189 32.45 7.72 -12.09
N GLY A 190 32.50 9.02 -11.84
CA GLY A 190 31.65 9.97 -12.55
C GLY A 190 31.79 9.75 -14.05
N LEU A 191 30.66 9.67 -14.76
CA LEU A 191 30.64 9.57 -16.22
C LEU A 191 31.58 10.63 -16.80
N SER A 192 32.53 10.21 -17.63
CA SER A 192 33.50 11.11 -18.24
C SER A 192 32.78 12.18 -19.07
N SER A 193 33.39 13.37 -19.17
CA SER A 193 32.81 14.52 -19.89
C SER A 193 32.33 14.16 -21.30
N GLY A 194 33.08 13.31 -22.02
CA GLY A 194 32.70 12.84 -23.35
C GLY A 194 31.42 12.01 -23.41
N VAL A 195 31.14 11.19 -22.38
CA VAL A 195 29.89 10.41 -22.32
C VAL A 195 28.70 11.31 -22.01
N LYS A 196 28.89 12.33 -21.17
CA LYS A 196 27.84 13.33 -20.88
C LYS A 196 27.48 14.14 -22.13
N LEU A 197 28.46 14.54 -22.91
CA LEU A 197 28.23 15.24 -24.18
C LEU A 197 27.52 14.36 -25.21
N ARG A 198 27.90 13.08 -25.36
CA ARG A 198 27.17 12.15 -26.24
C ARG A 198 25.72 11.93 -25.82
N ILE A 199 25.43 11.83 -24.52
CA ILE A 199 24.05 11.67 -24.04
C ILE A 199 23.23 12.95 -24.31
N ALA A 200 23.83 14.13 -24.16
CA ALA A 200 23.17 15.39 -24.50
C ALA A 200 22.93 15.52 -26.01
N GLU A 201 23.87 15.06 -26.83
CA GLU A 201 23.77 15.05 -28.30
C GLU A 201 22.67 14.11 -28.81
N ILE A 202 22.55 12.92 -28.21
CA ILE A 202 21.45 11.98 -28.52
C ILE A 202 20.08 12.61 -28.17
N ARG A 203 19.97 13.29 -27.02
CA ARG A 203 18.73 13.97 -26.63
C ARG A 203 18.39 15.20 -27.48
N GLY A 204 19.40 15.86 -28.06
CA GLY A 204 19.20 17.01 -28.96
C GLY A 204 18.64 16.60 -30.32
N ASN A 205 18.94 15.39 -30.78
CA ASN A 205 18.59 14.93 -32.13
C ASN A 205 17.29 14.10 -32.21
N GLU A 206 16.65 13.79 -31.08
CA GLU A 206 15.38 13.05 -31.02
C GLU A 206 14.13 13.93 -31.23
N THR A 207 14.17 14.89 -32.16
CA THR A 207 13.02 15.74 -32.45
C THR A 207 11.99 15.12 -33.41
N THR A 208 12.13 13.87 -33.86
CA THR A 208 11.20 13.30 -34.88
C THR A 208 10.87 11.80 -34.80
N ALA A 209 11.18 11.08 -33.72
CA ALA A 209 10.86 9.64 -33.64
C ALA A 209 10.15 9.23 -32.34
N ALA A 210 8.82 9.42 -32.34
CA ALA A 210 7.82 8.49 -31.80
C ALA A 210 8.16 7.72 -30.51
N GLY A 211 8.38 8.44 -29.41
CA GLY A 211 8.01 7.97 -28.07
C GLY A 211 6.56 8.36 -27.78
N CYS A 212 5.59 7.70 -28.42
CA CYS A 212 4.17 7.99 -28.26
C CYS A 212 3.68 7.47 -26.90
N SER A 213 3.99 8.17 -25.80
CA SER A 213 3.14 8.15 -24.62
C SER A 213 1.97 9.09 -24.91
N SER A 214 0.95 8.58 -25.60
CA SER A 214 -0.28 9.33 -25.87
C SER A 214 -0.84 9.89 -24.54
N PRO A 215 -1.11 11.20 -24.42
CA PRO A 215 -1.64 11.84 -23.20
C PRO A 215 -3.09 11.41 -22.88
N VAL A 216 -3.67 10.51 -23.69
CA VAL A 216 -5.06 10.08 -23.58
C VAL A 216 -5.22 8.87 -22.64
N LEU A 217 -4.17 8.06 -22.42
CA LEU A 217 -4.21 6.99 -21.40
C LEU A 217 -4.06 7.53 -19.97
N GLU A 218 -3.81 8.82 -19.81
CA GLU A 218 -3.74 9.46 -18.50
C GLU A 218 -5.14 9.78 -17.94
N THR A 219 -6.13 10.00 -18.81
CA THR A 219 -7.53 10.26 -18.40
C THR A 219 -8.33 8.99 -18.13
N VAL A 220 -7.86 7.84 -18.61
CA VAL A 220 -8.42 6.51 -18.31
C VAL A 220 -7.48 5.81 -17.32
N GLY A 221 -7.47 6.33 -16.09
CA GLY A 221 -6.77 5.83 -14.91
C GLY A 221 -5.66 4.79 -15.13
N LYS A 222 -4.40 5.23 -15.18
CA LYS A 222 -3.19 4.43 -14.86
C LYS A 222 -2.97 3.10 -15.62
N ILE A 223 -3.75 2.74 -16.64
CA ILE A 223 -3.50 1.55 -17.49
C ILE A 223 -2.67 1.96 -18.72
N ALA A 224 -1.67 2.82 -18.53
CA ALA A 224 -0.74 3.22 -19.59
C ALA A 224 0.37 2.17 -19.81
N LEU A 225 0.05 0.88 -19.71
CA LEU A 225 0.94 -0.18 -20.17
C LEU A 225 0.68 -0.35 -21.66
N SER A 226 1.54 0.25 -22.50
CA SER A 226 1.52 -0.02 -23.94
C SER A 226 1.56 -1.54 -24.16
N ILE A 227 0.75 -2.09 -25.06
CA ILE A 227 0.72 -3.52 -25.45
C ILE A 227 2.10 -4.16 -25.55
N LYS A 228 3.10 -3.41 -26.02
CA LYS A 228 4.51 -3.84 -26.14
C LYS A 228 5.14 -4.33 -24.83
N HIS A 229 4.64 -3.91 -23.67
CA HIS A 229 5.14 -4.31 -22.35
C HIS A 229 4.35 -5.48 -21.73
N VAL A 230 3.13 -5.76 -22.20
CA VAL A 230 2.30 -6.87 -21.68
C VAL A 230 2.82 -8.24 -22.14
N THR A 231 3.57 -8.27 -23.25
CA THR A 231 4.00 -9.52 -23.90
C THR A 231 5.24 -10.17 -23.29
N VAL A 232 6.03 -9.48 -22.45
CA VAL A 232 7.37 -9.97 -22.07
C VAL A 232 7.38 -10.86 -20.81
N GLY A 233 6.27 -11.03 -20.11
CA GLY A 233 6.28 -11.85 -18.87
C GLY A 233 4.94 -12.40 -18.40
N THR A 234 3.88 -12.28 -19.19
CA THR A 234 2.52 -12.60 -18.75
C THR A 234 2.06 -13.86 -19.47
N GLY A 235 1.52 -14.83 -18.72
CA GLY A 235 1.23 -16.19 -19.21
C GLY A 235 0.24 -16.24 -20.40
N PRO A 236 0.07 -17.43 -21.02
CA PRO A 236 -0.92 -17.62 -22.08
C PRO A 236 -2.31 -17.22 -21.56
N GLY A 237 -2.97 -16.27 -22.24
CA GLY A 237 -4.27 -15.68 -21.85
C GLY A 237 -4.21 -14.20 -21.46
N ALA A 238 -3.07 -13.70 -20.98
CA ALA A 238 -2.96 -12.31 -20.51
C ALA A 238 -3.18 -11.26 -21.61
N ARG A 239 -2.88 -11.62 -22.87
CA ARG A 239 -3.18 -10.77 -24.03
C ARG A 239 -4.67 -10.65 -24.28
N GLU A 240 -5.41 -11.74 -24.14
CA GLU A 240 -6.86 -11.77 -24.36
C GLU A 240 -7.58 -10.95 -23.28
N GLU A 241 -7.16 -11.07 -22.02
CA GLU A 241 -7.65 -10.24 -20.91
C GLU A 241 -7.36 -8.75 -21.13
N TYR A 242 -6.16 -8.41 -21.61
CA TYR A 242 -5.83 -7.02 -21.94
C TYR A 242 -6.70 -6.47 -23.07
N GLU A 243 -6.87 -7.23 -24.16
CA GLU A 243 -7.72 -6.83 -25.29
C GLU A 243 -9.19 -6.68 -24.88
N ALA A 244 -9.69 -7.53 -23.99
CA ALA A 244 -11.03 -7.43 -23.41
C ALA A 244 -11.19 -6.17 -22.55
N ASN A 245 -10.25 -5.91 -21.64
CA ASN A 245 -10.26 -4.72 -20.77
C ASN A 245 -10.19 -3.42 -21.60
N CYS A 246 -9.34 -3.36 -22.62
CA CYS A 246 -9.29 -2.20 -23.51
C CYS A 246 -10.59 -1.99 -24.28
N ARG A 247 -11.24 -3.08 -24.73
CA ARG A 247 -12.51 -3.00 -25.43
C ARG A 247 -13.60 -2.41 -24.54
N GLU A 248 -13.72 -2.89 -23.31
CA GLU A 248 -14.68 -2.38 -22.32
C GLU A 248 -14.48 -0.88 -22.04
N LEU A 249 -13.23 -0.44 -21.88
CA LEU A 249 -12.90 0.97 -21.67
C LEU A 249 -13.36 1.85 -22.85
N PHE A 250 -13.11 1.43 -24.09
CA PHE A 250 -13.53 2.20 -25.27
C PHE A 250 -15.05 2.12 -25.52
N GLU A 251 -15.71 1.04 -25.10
CA GLU A 251 -17.17 0.92 -25.12
C GLU A 251 -17.84 1.83 -24.10
N ALA A 252 -17.20 2.13 -22.96
CA ALA A 252 -17.70 3.08 -21.97
C ALA A 252 -17.55 4.56 -22.38
N LEU A 253 -16.68 4.88 -23.36
CA LEU A 253 -16.46 6.28 -23.76
C LEU A 253 -17.66 6.87 -24.52
N THR A 254 -17.86 8.19 -24.36
CA THR A 254 -18.81 8.93 -25.20
C THR A 254 -18.27 9.06 -26.63
N ILE A 255 -19.16 9.26 -27.60
CA ILE A 255 -18.82 9.37 -29.03
C ILE A 255 -17.76 10.44 -29.28
N ASP A 256 -17.85 11.59 -28.59
CA ASP A 256 -16.93 12.70 -28.79
C ASP A 256 -15.52 12.38 -28.28
N LYS A 257 -15.41 11.74 -27.10
CA LYS A 257 -14.12 11.25 -26.58
C LYS A 257 -13.50 10.21 -27.52
N LEU A 258 -14.31 9.30 -28.07
CA LEU A 258 -13.84 8.31 -29.02
C LEU A 258 -13.33 8.94 -30.33
N LYS A 259 -13.98 10.02 -30.81
CA LYS A 259 -13.50 10.79 -31.96
C LYS A 259 -12.17 11.47 -31.67
N ASP A 260 -11.96 11.99 -30.47
CA ASP A 260 -10.70 12.65 -30.11
C ASP A 260 -9.55 11.64 -30.00
N VAL A 261 -9.81 10.45 -29.46
CA VAL A 261 -8.85 9.32 -29.50
C VAL A 261 -8.49 8.97 -30.95
N CYS A 262 -9.49 8.91 -31.84
CA CYS A 262 -9.25 8.64 -33.27
C CYS A 262 -8.40 9.71 -33.94
N LYS A 263 -8.62 10.99 -33.64
CA LYS A 263 -7.80 12.09 -34.17
C LYS A 263 -6.34 11.98 -33.68
N ALA A 264 -6.13 11.65 -32.41
CA ALA A 264 -4.80 11.48 -31.84
C ALA A 264 -4.02 10.35 -32.52
N GLU A 265 -4.66 9.21 -32.75
CA GLU A 265 -4.08 8.05 -33.43
C GLU A 265 -4.14 8.12 -34.97
N ARG A 266 -4.61 9.25 -35.54
CA ARG A 266 -4.79 9.47 -36.98
C ARG A 266 -5.68 8.42 -37.67
N ILE A 267 -6.67 7.89 -36.95
CA ILE A 267 -7.67 6.94 -37.46
C ILE A 267 -8.91 7.72 -37.91
N VAL A 268 -9.44 7.43 -39.10
CA VAL A 268 -10.72 8.00 -39.56
C VAL A 268 -11.87 7.39 -38.77
N TYR A 269 -12.67 8.24 -38.11
CA TYR A 269 -13.84 7.81 -37.34
C TYR A 269 -14.94 7.27 -38.27
N GLY A 270 -15.42 6.06 -38.00
CA GLY A 270 -16.48 5.39 -38.75
C GLY A 270 -17.50 4.72 -37.82
N LYS A 271 -17.89 3.48 -38.09
CA LYS A 271 -18.73 2.70 -37.17
C LYS A 271 -17.99 2.46 -35.85
N ARG A 272 -18.65 2.71 -34.73
CA ARG A 272 -18.09 2.61 -33.37
C ARG A 272 -17.28 1.32 -33.16
N GLU A 273 -17.87 0.16 -33.44
CA GLU A 273 -17.21 -1.15 -33.26
C GLU A 273 -15.95 -1.31 -34.12
N THR A 274 -15.96 -0.83 -35.36
CA THR A 274 -14.80 -0.94 -36.26
C THR A 274 -13.63 -0.09 -35.79
N VAL A 275 -13.93 1.06 -35.19
CA VAL A 275 -12.94 1.96 -34.61
C VAL A 275 -12.33 1.35 -33.34
N ILE A 276 -13.17 0.83 -32.44
CA ILE A 276 -12.72 0.18 -31.20
C ILE A 276 -11.82 -1.02 -31.52
N ASN A 277 -12.22 -1.86 -32.48
CA ASN A 277 -11.40 -3.00 -32.91
C ASN A 277 -10.03 -2.59 -33.47
N ARG A 278 -9.94 -1.46 -34.20
CA ARG A 278 -8.66 -0.93 -34.69
C ARG A 278 -7.78 -0.37 -33.56
N LEU A 279 -8.40 0.33 -32.60
CA LEU A 279 -7.69 0.88 -31.45
C LEU A 279 -7.13 -0.23 -30.54
N VAL A 280 -7.92 -1.29 -30.27
CA VAL A 280 -7.52 -2.40 -29.39
C VAL A 280 -6.43 -3.26 -30.02
N LYS A 281 -6.51 -3.58 -31.32
CA LYS A 281 -5.54 -4.47 -31.98
C LYS A 281 -4.20 -3.79 -32.30
N GLY A 282 -4.12 -2.47 -32.10
CA GLY A 282 -3.00 -1.64 -32.51
C GLY A 282 -2.98 -1.50 -34.03
N GLY A 283 -2.93 -0.26 -34.53
CA GLY A 283 -2.74 -0.01 -35.96
C GLY A 283 -1.41 -0.59 -36.41
N SER A 284 -1.46 -1.74 -37.08
CA SER A 284 -0.37 -2.30 -37.89
C SER A 284 -0.21 -1.52 -39.18
#